data_AF-A0A7S1EIQ8-F1
#
_entry.id   AF-A0A7S1EIQ8-F1
#
_cell.length_a   1.000
_cell.length_b   1.000
_cell.length_c   1.000
_cell.angle_alpha   90.00
_cell.angle_beta   90.00
_cell.angle_gamma   90.00
#
_symmetry.space_group_name_H-M   'P 1'
#
loop_
_entity.id
_entity.type
_entity.pdbx_description
1 polymer ?
#
loop_
_entity_poly.entity_id
_entity_poly.type
_entity_poly.pdbx_seq_one_letter_code
_entity_poly.pdbx_strand_id
1 'polypeptide(L)'
;MVMVVERQMALLAAVAALCLCYCSAVPVAAESGMPPLIQSRFVTGDEGWTVEGTGFQGPPKVLHKTLSVEGSPGGAWQWRAPAAFHGNWSEGYGGMIEVMRGYFELNKAGQNELVHATGFDLTLESHLHGLSIGVPSLVKLGSFEMRHAVALSPSGGWVLSTTGRPATEGDIKKVLGSVSGMTLRGGHYHGGEHAFLSQVLLRGPPPATEATGAIPATPTLDKEDRNKSVAPAAEEETGLQKALRERERTMAGVQAQVAVSAKHQPSAEAAPAAGAAGSHNPKPQDHHQRQRQQQQTRTAATPQEPRHAGDLQCADTGAGLPVARLMEAARLGGEELIACLSSKEGAFGVSRTSLCYYPAEGPGGAGTGG
;
A
#
# COMPACT_ATOMS: atom_id res chain seq x y z
N MET A 1 -40.68 -20.57 30.84
CA MET A 1 -40.00 -20.63 29.53
C MET A 1 -40.43 -19.50 28.59
N VAL A 2 -41.74 -19.17 28.52
CA VAL A 2 -42.26 -18.05 27.71
C VAL A 2 -41.64 -16.67 28.07
N MET A 3 -41.43 -16.37 29.35
CA MET A 3 -40.85 -15.08 29.78
C MET A 3 -39.37 -14.85 29.39
N VAL A 4 -38.63 -15.89 28.96
CA VAL A 4 -37.22 -15.74 28.56
C VAL A 4 -37.11 -15.28 27.10
N VAL A 5 -38.05 -15.68 26.25
CA VAL A 5 -38.05 -15.37 24.82
C VAL A 5 -38.42 -13.90 24.57
N GLU A 6 -39.38 -13.35 25.32
CA GLU A 6 -39.79 -11.94 25.18
C GLU A 6 -38.66 -10.96 25.54
N ARG A 7 -37.85 -11.29 26.55
CA ARG A 7 -36.70 -10.47 26.95
C ARG A 7 -35.59 -10.47 25.89
N GLN A 8 -35.38 -11.57 25.17
CA GLN A 8 -34.37 -11.63 24.11
C GLN A 8 -34.80 -10.88 22.85
N MET A 9 -36.09 -10.92 22.49
CA MET A 9 -36.61 -10.16 21.35
C MET A 9 -36.57 -8.65 21.59
N ALA A 10 -36.86 -8.19 22.82
CA ALA A 10 -36.75 -6.78 23.18
C ALA A 10 -35.29 -6.27 23.13
N LEU A 11 -34.32 -7.10 23.55
CA LEU A 11 -32.89 -6.76 23.48
C LEU A 11 -32.39 -6.67 22.03
N LEU A 12 -32.80 -7.61 21.17
CA LEU A 12 -32.45 -7.61 19.74
C LEU A 12 -33.04 -6.39 19.01
N ALA A 13 -34.29 -6.01 19.30
CA ALA A 13 -34.90 -4.81 18.75
C ALA A 13 -34.19 -3.52 19.22
N ALA A 14 -33.79 -3.46 20.50
CA ALA A 14 -33.05 -2.31 21.03
C ALA A 14 -31.65 -2.18 20.41
N VAL A 15 -30.93 -3.30 20.20
CA VAL A 15 -29.61 -3.30 19.54
C VAL A 15 -29.73 -2.91 18.05
N ALA A 16 -30.74 -3.43 17.35
CA ALA A 16 -31.01 -3.06 15.96
C ALA A 16 -31.36 -1.56 15.82
N ALA A 17 -32.16 -1.01 16.73
CA ALA A 17 -32.47 0.42 16.77
C ALA A 17 -31.23 1.27 17.10
N LEU A 18 -30.36 0.82 18.01
CA LEU A 18 -29.08 1.49 18.28
C LEU A 18 -28.15 1.48 17.07
N CYS A 19 -28.09 0.36 16.33
CA CYS A 19 -27.31 0.25 15.09
C CYS A 19 -27.85 1.16 13.97
N LEU A 20 -29.18 1.30 13.86
CA LEU A 20 -29.80 2.20 12.88
C LEU A 20 -29.60 3.69 13.22
N CYS A 21 -29.56 4.05 14.51
CA CYS A 21 -29.27 5.43 14.94
C CYS A 21 -27.78 5.82 14.83
N TYR A 22 -26.85 4.85 14.89
CA TYR A 22 -25.42 5.08 14.69
C TYR A 22 -25.00 5.16 13.20
N CYS A 23 -25.93 4.97 12.26
CA CYS A 23 -25.75 5.34 10.85
C CYS A 23 -26.10 6.83 10.58
N SER A 24 -26.08 7.67 11.62
CA SER A 24 -26.03 9.11 11.43
C SER A 24 -24.70 9.42 10.74
N ALA A 25 -24.83 9.79 9.46
CA ALA A 25 -23.79 10.22 8.56
C ALA A 25 -22.57 10.77 9.31
N VAL A 26 -21.49 9.99 9.35
CA VAL A 26 -20.18 10.58 9.62
C VAL A 26 -20.10 11.74 8.65
N PRO A 27 -20.04 13.00 9.11
CA PRO A 27 -19.88 14.11 8.20
C PRO A 27 -18.58 13.80 7.47
N VAL A 28 -18.70 13.49 6.19
CA VAL A 28 -17.56 13.49 5.27
C VAL A 28 -17.01 14.88 5.46
N ALA A 29 -15.92 14.98 6.23
CA ALA A 29 -15.33 16.25 6.60
C ALA A 29 -15.26 17.05 5.32
N ALA A 30 -16.05 18.13 5.26
CA ALA A 30 -16.28 18.87 4.04
C ALA A 30 -14.90 19.13 3.44
N GLU A 31 -14.64 18.52 2.28
CA GLU A 31 -13.41 18.74 1.56
C GLU A 31 -13.19 20.25 1.57
N SER A 32 -12.04 20.68 2.09
CA SER A 32 -11.66 22.09 2.06
C SER A 32 -12.01 22.62 0.68
N GLY A 33 -12.96 23.56 0.62
CA GLY A 33 -13.80 23.84 -0.56
C GLY A 33 -13.07 24.33 -1.81
N MET A 34 -11.73 24.24 -1.85
CA MET A 34 -10.96 24.44 -3.05
C MET A 34 -10.86 23.14 -3.85
N PRO A 35 -11.30 23.14 -5.12
CA PRO A 35 -11.11 22.00 -5.99
C PRO A 35 -9.62 21.68 -6.11
N PRO A 36 -9.24 20.39 -6.21
CA PRO A 36 -7.85 20.02 -6.43
C PRO A 36 -7.37 20.59 -7.77
N LEU A 37 -6.10 21.03 -7.82
CA LEU A 37 -5.45 21.51 -9.04
C LEU A 37 -5.35 20.38 -10.08
N ILE A 38 -5.04 19.17 -9.62
CA ILE A 38 -4.96 17.95 -10.41
C ILE A 38 -5.53 16.81 -9.58
N GLN A 39 -6.28 15.91 -10.20
CA GLN A 39 -6.85 14.76 -9.50
C GLN A 39 -6.87 13.49 -10.36
N SER A 40 -6.79 12.36 -9.68
CA SER A 40 -7.05 11.04 -10.22
C SER A 40 -7.94 10.25 -9.27
N ARG A 41 -9.02 9.63 -9.79
CA ARG A 41 -10.05 8.94 -8.98
C ARG A 41 -10.42 7.55 -9.51
N PHE A 42 -9.87 7.15 -10.66
CA PHE A 42 -10.04 5.84 -11.29
C PHE A 42 -11.50 5.41 -11.47
N VAL A 43 -12.39 6.37 -11.74
CA VAL A 43 -13.84 6.11 -11.83
C VAL A 43 -14.20 5.34 -13.10
N THR A 44 -13.57 5.68 -14.22
CA THR A 44 -13.90 5.16 -15.55
C THR A 44 -12.74 4.45 -16.25
N GLY A 45 -11.56 4.41 -15.63
CA GLY A 45 -10.35 3.88 -16.26
C GLY A 45 -9.11 4.09 -15.41
N ASP A 46 -7.96 3.73 -15.98
CA ASP A 46 -6.63 3.91 -15.36
C ASP A 46 -6.15 5.36 -15.43
N GLU A 47 -6.87 6.22 -16.16
CA GLU A 47 -6.54 7.64 -16.38
C GLU A 47 -5.13 7.85 -16.97
N GLY A 48 -4.58 6.84 -17.64
CA GLY A 48 -3.25 6.85 -18.22
C GLY A 48 -2.11 6.53 -17.25
N TRP A 49 -2.41 6.14 -16.01
CA TRP A 49 -1.39 5.66 -15.09
C TRP A 49 -0.74 4.38 -15.59
N THR A 50 0.58 4.28 -15.42
CA THR A 50 1.36 3.10 -15.84
C THR A 50 2.15 2.54 -14.67
N VAL A 51 2.72 1.35 -14.88
CA VAL A 51 3.59 0.68 -13.90
C VAL A 51 4.96 0.49 -14.54
N GLU A 52 6.01 0.77 -13.78
CA GLU A 52 7.38 0.56 -14.19
C GLU A 52 8.20 -0.17 -13.12
N GLY A 53 9.35 -0.70 -13.53
CA GLY A 53 10.25 -1.44 -12.65
C GLY A 53 10.16 -2.95 -12.89
N THR A 54 10.37 -3.74 -11.83
CA THR A 54 10.40 -5.20 -11.92
C THR A 54 9.48 -5.85 -10.90
N GLY A 55 9.12 -7.09 -11.18
CA GLY A 55 8.38 -7.94 -10.26
C GLY A 55 6.92 -7.53 -10.05
N PHE A 56 6.22 -7.20 -11.13
CA PHE A 56 4.77 -7.06 -11.18
C PHE A 56 4.19 -7.96 -12.28
N GLN A 57 2.93 -8.36 -12.14
CA GLN A 57 2.26 -9.32 -13.00
C GLN A 57 1.19 -8.64 -13.85
N GLY A 58 1.50 -8.47 -15.14
CA GLY A 58 0.59 -7.90 -16.12
C GLY A 58 0.38 -6.39 -15.98
N PRO A 59 -0.46 -5.80 -16.84
CA PRO A 59 -0.78 -4.38 -16.79
C PRO A 59 -1.67 -4.05 -15.57
N PRO A 60 -1.67 -2.78 -15.11
CA PRO A 60 -2.58 -2.35 -14.07
C PRO A 60 -4.04 -2.50 -14.50
N LYS A 61 -4.91 -2.86 -13.55
CA LYS A 61 -6.34 -3.11 -13.79
C LYS A 61 -7.19 -2.23 -12.89
N VAL A 62 -8.27 -1.68 -13.43
CA VAL A 62 -9.23 -0.90 -12.64
C VAL A 62 -10.28 -1.83 -12.08
N LEU A 63 -10.33 -1.94 -10.75
CA LEU A 63 -11.29 -2.76 -10.02
C LEU A 63 -11.90 -1.91 -8.91
N HIS A 64 -13.22 -1.86 -8.78
CA HIS A 64 -13.91 -1.14 -7.70
C HIS A 64 -13.45 0.33 -7.49
N LYS A 65 -13.18 1.06 -8.58
CA LYS A 65 -12.65 2.44 -8.54
C LYS A 65 -11.24 2.56 -7.94
N THR A 66 -10.45 1.50 -8.01
CA THR A 66 -9.03 1.50 -7.67
C THR A 66 -8.22 0.92 -8.81
N LEU A 67 -7.06 1.50 -9.08
CA LEU A 67 -6.06 0.94 -9.98
C LEU A 67 -5.23 -0.09 -9.20
N SER A 68 -5.28 -1.35 -9.60
CA SER A 68 -4.69 -2.47 -8.88
C SER A 68 -3.66 -3.21 -9.72
N VAL A 69 -2.62 -3.71 -9.04
CA VAL A 69 -1.52 -4.50 -9.63
C VAL A 69 -1.16 -5.62 -8.67
N GLU A 70 -0.93 -6.81 -9.23
CA GLU A 70 -0.35 -7.93 -8.50
C GLU A 70 1.17 -7.87 -8.62
N GLY A 71 1.86 -7.73 -7.50
CA GLY A 71 3.31 -7.83 -7.40
C GLY A 71 3.75 -9.29 -7.28
N SER A 72 4.90 -9.61 -7.88
CA SER A 72 5.62 -10.85 -7.66
C SER A 72 6.73 -10.65 -6.62
N PRO A 73 7.14 -11.72 -5.93
CA PRO A 73 8.21 -11.68 -4.95
C PRO A 73 9.47 -10.91 -5.38
N GLY A 74 9.93 -9.97 -4.54
CA GLY A 74 11.18 -9.23 -4.74
C GLY A 74 11.14 -8.11 -5.79
N GLY A 75 9.95 -7.76 -6.29
CA GLY A 75 9.78 -6.67 -7.24
C GLY A 75 10.03 -5.28 -6.65
N ALA A 76 10.76 -4.44 -7.38
CA ALA A 76 10.86 -3.02 -7.13
C ALA A 76 10.16 -2.28 -8.26
N TRP A 77 8.91 -1.89 -8.03
CA TRP A 77 8.05 -1.28 -9.04
C TRP A 77 7.33 -0.03 -8.51
N GLN A 78 6.98 0.85 -9.43
CA GLN A 78 6.39 2.17 -9.14
C GLN A 78 5.21 2.43 -10.07
N TRP A 79 4.19 3.12 -9.55
CA TRP A 79 3.18 3.78 -10.35
C TRP A 79 3.78 5.03 -10.97
N ARG A 80 3.63 5.19 -12.28
CA ARG A 80 4.06 6.38 -13.02
C ARG A 80 2.82 7.18 -13.42
N ALA A 81 2.80 8.45 -13.02
CA ALA A 81 1.69 9.35 -13.30
C ALA A 81 1.62 9.68 -14.80
N PRO A 82 0.42 9.92 -15.36
CA PRO A 82 0.23 10.33 -16.74
C PRO A 82 0.67 11.79 -16.96
N ALA A 83 0.75 12.21 -18.22
CA ALA A 83 1.11 13.58 -18.60
C ALA A 83 0.19 14.67 -18.01
N ALA A 84 -1.03 14.33 -17.59
CA ALA A 84 -1.93 15.22 -16.87
C ALA A 84 -1.38 15.67 -15.50
N PHE A 85 -0.39 14.95 -14.95
CA PHE A 85 0.36 15.29 -13.73
C PHE A 85 1.70 15.97 -14.06
N HIS A 86 1.89 16.50 -15.27
CA HIS A 86 3.08 17.25 -15.64
C HIS A 86 2.74 18.74 -15.82
N GLY A 87 3.74 19.59 -15.91
CA GLY A 87 3.61 21.02 -16.17
C GLY A 87 3.98 21.90 -14.97
N ASN A 88 3.41 23.09 -14.93
CA ASN A 88 3.71 24.07 -13.89
C ASN A 88 2.78 23.90 -12.69
N TRP A 89 3.34 23.52 -11.55
CA TRP A 89 2.69 23.37 -10.25
C TRP A 89 3.11 24.47 -9.27
N SER A 90 3.58 25.63 -9.74
CA SER A 90 4.02 26.72 -8.88
C SER A 90 2.94 27.18 -7.90
N GLU A 91 1.66 27.15 -8.32
CA GLU A 91 0.50 27.46 -7.47
C GLU A 91 0.24 26.39 -6.38
N GLY A 92 0.85 25.21 -6.50
CA GLY A 92 0.80 24.15 -5.50
C GLY A 92 1.76 24.36 -4.33
N TYR A 93 2.72 25.29 -4.41
CA TYR A 93 3.69 25.51 -3.34
C TYR A 93 2.99 25.95 -2.03
N GLY A 94 3.32 25.29 -0.92
CA GLY A 94 2.62 25.46 0.36
C GLY A 94 1.31 24.66 0.49
N GLY A 95 0.88 24.00 -0.59
CA GLY A 95 -0.21 23.03 -0.60
C GLY A 95 0.25 21.62 -0.25
N MET A 96 -0.42 20.62 -0.80
CA MET A 96 -0.11 19.21 -0.52
C MET A 96 -0.45 18.27 -1.68
N ILE A 97 0.27 17.14 -1.72
CA ILE A 97 -0.10 15.97 -2.51
C ILE A 97 -0.78 14.97 -1.56
N GLU A 98 -2.02 14.61 -1.84
CA GLU A 98 -2.76 13.58 -1.11
C GLU A 98 -2.79 12.30 -1.95
N VAL A 99 -2.41 11.17 -1.34
CA VAL A 99 -2.41 9.86 -1.99
C VAL A 99 -3.24 8.92 -1.14
N MET A 100 -4.23 8.28 -1.76
CA MET A 100 -4.97 7.18 -1.15
C MET A 100 -4.59 5.87 -1.84
N ARG A 101 -3.81 5.04 -1.15
CA ARG A 101 -3.27 3.76 -1.65
C ARG A 101 -3.35 2.69 -0.58
N GLY A 102 -3.13 1.44 -0.96
CA GLY A 102 -2.97 0.35 -0.01
C GLY A 102 -2.35 -0.87 -0.66
N TYR A 103 -2.08 -1.88 0.15
CA TYR A 103 -1.56 -3.15 -0.31
C TYR A 103 -1.99 -4.29 0.63
N PHE A 104 -1.99 -5.50 0.08
CA PHE A 104 -2.16 -6.75 0.81
C PHE A 104 -0.95 -7.63 0.52
N GLU A 105 -0.26 -8.05 1.57
CA GLU A 105 0.83 -9.00 1.43
C GLU A 105 0.28 -10.42 1.36
N LEU A 106 0.67 -11.15 0.31
CA LEU A 106 0.35 -12.55 0.08
C LEU A 106 1.62 -13.36 0.39
N ASN A 107 1.59 -14.05 1.52
CA ASN A 107 2.66 -14.93 2.04
C ASN A 107 3.90 -14.19 2.57
N LYS A 108 3.81 -13.74 3.82
CA LYS A 108 4.95 -13.39 4.69
C LYS A 108 5.82 -14.63 4.91
N ALA A 109 6.66 -15.03 3.97
CA ALA A 109 7.54 -16.20 4.10
C ALA A 109 8.70 -15.96 5.11
N GLY A 110 8.45 -15.27 6.23
CA GLY A 110 9.43 -14.97 7.27
C GLY A 110 10.58 -14.06 6.84
N GLN A 111 10.57 -13.53 5.61
CA GLN A 111 11.60 -12.62 5.12
C GLN A 111 11.24 -11.19 5.49
N ASN A 112 12.04 -10.61 6.39
CA ASN A 112 11.90 -9.24 6.83
C ASN A 112 12.07 -8.25 5.66
N GLU A 113 11.14 -7.28 5.61
CA GLU A 113 11.28 -5.87 5.19
C GLU A 113 12.48 -5.51 4.29
N LEU A 114 12.54 -6.02 3.06
CA LEU A 114 13.74 -5.82 2.24
C LEU A 114 13.66 -4.65 1.25
N VAL A 115 12.49 -4.04 1.01
CA VAL A 115 12.38 -3.01 -0.03
C VAL A 115 12.42 -1.56 0.52
N HIS A 116 12.16 -1.34 1.81
CA HIS A 116 12.27 0.01 2.40
C HIS A 116 13.71 0.53 2.48
N ALA A 117 14.73 -0.32 2.35
CA ALA A 117 16.11 0.08 2.58
C ALA A 117 16.64 1.07 1.52
N THR A 118 16.04 1.17 0.33
CA THR A 118 16.51 2.11 -0.70
C THR A 118 15.36 2.73 -1.50
N GLY A 119 15.46 4.04 -1.76
CA GLY A 119 14.57 4.78 -2.65
C GLY A 119 13.49 5.63 -1.98
N PHE A 120 12.67 6.27 -2.82
CA PHE A 120 11.58 7.16 -2.41
C PHE A 120 10.23 6.48 -2.55
N ASP A 121 9.25 6.95 -1.77
CA ASP A 121 7.85 6.51 -1.87
C ASP A 121 7.03 7.39 -2.80
N LEU A 122 7.45 8.64 -2.95
CA LEU A 122 6.93 9.65 -3.86
C LEU A 122 8.13 10.40 -4.44
N THR A 123 8.21 10.50 -5.76
CA THR A 123 9.26 11.25 -6.47
C THR A 123 8.62 12.28 -7.39
N LEU A 124 9.19 13.49 -7.46
CA LEU A 124 8.89 14.51 -8.45
C LEU A 124 10.17 14.86 -9.22
N GLU A 125 10.06 14.89 -10.55
CA GLU A 125 11.17 15.15 -11.45
C GLU A 125 10.92 16.42 -12.27
N SER A 126 11.98 17.17 -12.54
CA SER A 126 11.99 18.30 -13.46
C SER A 126 13.16 18.18 -14.42
N HIS A 127 12.89 17.73 -15.64
CA HIS A 127 13.89 17.64 -16.70
C HIS A 127 14.47 19.01 -17.08
N LEU A 128 13.64 20.07 -17.03
CA LEU A 128 14.08 21.43 -17.33
C LEU A 128 15.21 21.91 -16.40
N HIS A 129 15.15 21.52 -15.13
CA HIS A 129 16.14 21.91 -14.12
C HIS A 129 17.16 20.81 -13.82
N GLY A 130 17.01 19.60 -14.38
CA GLY A 130 17.82 18.44 -14.02
C GLY A 130 17.72 18.08 -12.54
N LEU A 131 16.56 18.29 -11.93
CA LEU A 131 16.32 18.08 -10.50
C LEU A 131 15.29 16.97 -10.27
N SER A 132 15.54 16.15 -9.26
CA SER A 132 14.61 15.16 -8.74
C SER A 132 14.58 15.26 -7.23
N ILE A 133 13.39 15.34 -6.65
CA ILE A 133 13.15 15.31 -5.21
C ILE A 133 12.23 14.14 -4.87
N GLY A 134 12.42 13.54 -3.70
CA GLY A 134 11.54 12.48 -3.25
C GLY A 134 11.31 12.49 -1.75
N VAL A 135 10.26 11.80 -1.32
CA VAL A 135 9.91 11.59 0.08
C VAL A 135 10.13 10.11 0.40
N PRO A 136 11.10 9.78 1.28
CA PRO A 136 11.28 8.41 1.73
C PRO A 136 10.26 8.07 2.83
N SER A 137 9.98 6.78 3.01
CA SER A 137 9.24 6.26 4.18
C SER A 137 7.88 6.94 4.43
N LEU A 138 7.18 7.33 3.36
CA LEU A 138 5.81 7.80 3.39
C LEU A 138 4.86 6.71 3.89
N VAL A 139 5.11 5.45 3.50
CA VAL A 139 4.44 4.29 4.08
C VAL A 139 5.28 3.72 5.20
N LYS A 140 4.65 3.58 6.37
CA LYS A 140 5.23 2.87 7.51
C LYS A 140 4.89 1.39 7.38
N LEU A 141 5.89 0.53 7.45
CA LEU A 141 5.68 -0.91 7.43
C LEU A 141 4.79 -1.37 8.59
N GLY A 142 3.86 -2.28 8.27
CA GLY A 142 2.84 -2.75 9.20
C GLY A 142 1.73 -1.73 9.49
N SER A 143 1.76 -0.55 8.86
CA SER A 143 0.65 0.39 8.91
C SER A 143 -0.37 0.05 7.84
N PHE A 144 -1.65 0.09 8.23
CA PHE A 144 -2.79 0.04 7.31
C PHE A 144 -3.28 1.45 6.92
N GLU A 145 -2.45 2.48 7.18
CA GLU A 145 -2.76 3.84 6.78
C GLU A 145 -2.85 3.93 5.25
N MET A 146 -4.06 4.14 4.75
CA MET A 146 -4.31 4.21 3.31
C MET A 146 -4.18 5.63 2.76
N ARG A 147 -4.22 6.66 3.61
CA ARG A 147 -4.21 8.06 3.20
C ARG A 147 -2.93 8.72 3.67
N HIS A 148 -2.19 9.29 2.73
CA HIS A 148 -0.98 10.06 3.01
C HIS A 148 -1.12 11.46 2.45
N ALA A 149 -0.61 12.45 3.17
CA ALA A 149 -0.56 13.83 2.72
C ALA A 149 0.88 14.33 2.85
N VAL A 150 1.42 14.87 1.76
CA VAL A 150 2.80 15.38 1.68
C VAL A 150 2.75 16.87 1.38
N ALA A 151 3.23 17.70 2.30
CA ALA A 151 3.30 19.14 2.10
C ALA A 151 4.25 19.51 0.95
N LEU A 152 3.86 20.44 0.09
CA LEU A 152 4.67 20.98 -1.00
C LEU A 152 5.54 22.14 -0.52
N SER A 153 6.34 21.87 0.50
CA SER A 153 7.26 22.77 1.18
C SER A 153 8.34 21.94 1.89
N PRO A 154 9.42 22.55 2.43
CA PRO A 154 10.46 21.79 3.14
C PRO A 154 9.93 20.93 4.30
N SER A 155 8.79 21.26 4.90
CA SER A 155 8.19 20.46 5.98
C SER A 155 7.62 19.12 5.51
N GLY A 156 7.50 18.90 4.19
CA GLY A 156 7.04 17.62 3.61
C GLY A 156 8.07 16.50 3.65
N GLY A 157 9.29 16.75 4.15
CA GLY A 157 10.34 15.72 4.25
C GLY A 157 11.01 15.41 2.91
N TRP A 158 10.96 16.35 1.95
CA TRP A 158 11.59 16.20 0.65
C TRP A 158 13.11 16.15 0.76
N VAL A 159 13.72 15.23 0.01
CA VAL A 159 15.17 15.15 -0.16
C VAL A 159 15.51 15.11 -1.64
N LEU A 160 16.68 15.62 -2.01
CA LEU A 160 17.17 15.53 -3.38
C LEU A 160 17.62 14.11 -3.70
N SER A 161 17.10 13.53 -4.78
CA SER A 161 17.38 12.14 -5.14
C SER A 161 18.85 11.87 -5.44
N THR A 162 19.60 12.88 -5.90
CA THR A 162 21.02 12.75 -6.27
C THR A 162 21.99 12.83 -5.09
N THR A 163 21.66 13.62 -4.06
CA THR A 163 22.59 13.90 -2.94
C THR A 163 22.08 13.40 -1.60
N GLY A 164 20.80 13.02 -1.49
CA GLY A 164 20.15 12.63 -0.24
C GLY A 164 19.96 13.78 0.75
N ARG A 165 20.42 15.01 0.45
CA ARG A 165 20.25 16.16 1.34
C ARG A 165 18.79 16.62 1.36
N PRO A 166 18.30 17.21 2.46
CA PRO A 166 17.00 17.87 2.48
C PRO A 166 16.87 18.88 1.33
N ALA A 167 15.75 18.83 0.63
CA ALA A 167 15.44 19.77 -0.45
C ALA A 167 15.13 21.14 0.16
N THR A 168 15.79 22.18 -0.34
CA THR A 168 15.50 23.56 0.07
C THR A 168 14.19 24.04 -0.56
N GLU A 169 13.64 25.13 -0.04
CA GLU A 169 12.51 25.82 -0.68
C GLU A 169 12.78 26.12 -2.16
N GLY A 170 13.99 26.58 -2.49
CA GLY A 170 14.38 26.86 -3.87
C GLY A 170 14.42 25.60 -4.75
N ASP A 171 14.87 24.46 -4.20
CA ASP A 171 14.88 23.18 -4.91
C ASP A 171 13.44 22.73 -5.23
N ILE A 172 12.55 22.79 -4.24
CA ILE A 172 11.14 22.41 -4.38
C ILE A 172 10.44 23.33 -5.38
N LYS A 173 10.57 24.65 -5.26
CA LYS A 173 9.97 25.62 -6.19
C LYS A 173 10.44 25.43 -7.63
N LYS A 174 11.72 25.11 -7.86
CA LYS A 174 12.23 24.79 -9.20
C LYS A 174 11.54 23.54 -9.76
N VAL A 175 11.48 22.45 -8.99
CA VAL A 175 10.81 21.22 -9.46
C VAL A 175 9.34 21.50 -9.78
N LEU A 176 8.63 22.18 -8.87
CA LEU A 176 7.23 22.53 -9.07
C LEU A 176 7.01 23.49 -10.26
N GLY A 177 7.96 24.35 -10.60
CA GLY A 177 7.84 25.23 -11.76
C GLY A 177 7.76 24.50 -13.11
N SER A 178 8.23 23.25 -13.18
CA SER A 178 8.22 22.44 -14.41
C SER A 178 8.33 20.94 -14.07
N VAL A 179 7.27 20.36 -13.52
CA VAL A 179 7.18 18.92 -13.23
C VAL A 179 7.09 18.14 -14.54
N SER A 180 8.02 17.23 -14.76
CA SER A 180 8.08 16.37 -15.95
C SER A 180 7.81 14.89 -15.64
N GLY A 181 7.75 14.53 -14.36
CA GLY A 181 7.50 13.17 -13.92
C GLY A 181 7.07 13.13 -12.46
N MET A 182 6.15 12.22 -12.15
CA MET A 182 5.77 11.86 -10.80
C MET A 182 5.66 10.34 -10.69
N THR A 183 6.28 9.78 -9.66
CA THR A 183 6.18 8.34 -9.37
C THR A 183 5.77 8.09 -7.93
N LEU A 184 5.03 7.00 -7.72
CA LEU A 184 4.65 6.49 -6.40
C LEU A 184 5.15 5.07 -6.26
N ARG A 185 5.78 4.74 -5.13
CA ARG A 185 6.16 3.35 -4.86
C ARG A 185 4.94 2.45 -4.87
N GLY A 186 5.03 1.38 -5.65
CA GLY A 186 4.00 0.35 -5.75
C GLY A 186 4.32 -0.89 -4.94
N GLY A 187 5.59 -1.33 -4.98
CA GLY A 187 6.02 -2.53 -4.26
C GLY A 187 6.66 -2.27 -2.91
N HIS A 188 6.22 -3.03 -1.90
CA HIS A 188 6.64 -2.86 -0.51
C HIS A 188 7.25 -4.14 0.09
N TYR A 189 6.92 -5.32 -0.44
CA TYR A 189 7.27 -6.61 0.16
C TYR A 189 8.04 -7.56 -0.76
N HIS A 190 8.63 -8.58 -0.12
CA HIS A 190 9.25 -9.71 -0.80
C HIS A 190 8.30 -10.83 -1.16
N GLY A 191 7.13 -10.91 -0.52
CA GLY A 191 6.09 -11.85 -0.92
C GLY A 191 5.41 -11.44 -2.22
N GLY A 192 4.45 -12.25 -2.65
CA GLY A 192 3.45 -11.73 -3.57
C GLY A 192 2.71 -10.59 -2.87
N GLU A 193 2.28 -9.58 -3.60
CA GLU A 193 1.49 -8.49 -3.02
C GLU A 193 0.39 -8.09 -3.99
N HIS A 194 -0.70 -7.58 -3.45
CA HIS A 194 -1.73 -6.93 -4.23
C HIS A 194 -1.82 -5.48 -3.77
N ALA A 195 -1.30 -4.56 -4.58
CA ALA A 195 -1.28 -3.14 -4.28
C ALA A 195 -2.31 -2.39 -5.14
N PHE A 196 -2.87 -1.33 -4.57
CA PHE A 196 -3.89 -0.53 -5.23
C PHE A 196 -3.71 0.96 -4.96
N LEU A 197 -4.10 1.77 -5.93
CA LEU A 197 -4.14 3.22 -5.90
C LEU A 197 -5.59 3.66 -6.16
N SER A 198 -6.17 4.42 -5.24
CA SER A 198 -7.58 4.80 -5.27
C SER A 198 -7.77 6.30 -5.53
N GLN A 199 -6.83 7.13 -5.11
CA GLN A 199 -6.91 8.56 -5.31
C GLN A 199 -5.54 9.21 -5.29
N VAL A 200 -5.31 10.19 -6.16
CA VAL A 200 -4.15 11.09 -6.10
C VAL A 200 -4.63 12.51 -6.34
N LEU A 201 -4.39 13.41 -5.40
CA LEU A 201 -4.77 14.82 -5.51
C LEU A 201 -3.57 15.73 -5.33
N LEU A 202 -3.52 16.78 -6.14
CA LEU A 202 -2.69 17.95 -5.91
C LEU A 202 -3.60 19.09 -5.44
N ARG A 203 -3.34 19.63 -4.25
CA ARG A 203 -4.06 20.79 -3.72
C ARG A 203 -3.13 21.99 -3.60
N GLY A 204 -3.64 23.17 -3.93
CA GLY A 204 -2.99 24.44 -3.64
C GLY A 204 -2.84 24.68 -2.13
N PRO A 205 -2.08 25.71 -1.73
CA PRO A 205 -2.07 26.14 -0.34
C PRO A 205 -3.50 26.46 0.10
N PRO A 206 -3.86 26.22 1.37
CA PRO A 206 -5.14 26.71 1.87
C PRO A 206 -5.22 28.22 1.55
N PRO A 207 -6.42 28.75 1.20
CA PRO A 207 -6.56 30.18 1.05
C PRO A 207 -5.97 30.79 2.30
N ALA A 208 -5.12 31.82 2.16
CA ALA A 208 -4.58 32.52 3.32
C ALA A 208 -5.80 32.96 4.11
N THR A 209 -6.16 32.19 5.14
CA THR A 209 -7.28 32.49 6.01
C THR A 209 -6.87 33.84 6.51
N GLU A 210 -7.51 34.88 5.97
CA GLU A 210 -7.07 36.23 6.26
C GLU A 210 -7.00 36.24 7.78
N ALA A 211 -5.83 36.51 8.33
CA ALA A 211 -5.64 36.61 9.76
C ALA A 211 -6.34 37.91 10.26
N THR A 212 -7.52 38.19 9.71
CA THR A 212 -8.56 39.16 10.06
C THR A 212 -9.29 38.71 11.33
N GLY A 213 -8.59 38.04 12.24
CA GLY A 213 -8.66 38.41 13.64
C GLY A 213 -7.43 39.26 13.89
N ALA A 214 -7.43 40.55 13.58
CA ALA A 214 -7.78 41.52 14.62
C ALA A 214 -7.85 40.82 15.99
N ILE A 215 -6.68 40.56 16.59
CA ILE A 215 -6.61 40.32 18.03
C ILE A 215 -7.40 41.51 18.59
N PRO A 216 -8.60 41.32 19.17
CA PRO A 216 -9.29 42.43 19.81
C PRO A 216 -8.26 42.97 20.78
N ALA A 217 -7.86 44.23 20.59
CA ALA A 217 -6.82 44.87 21.37
C ALA A 217 -7.09 44.49 22.82
N THR A 218 -6.19 43.71 23.41
CA THR A 218 -6.31 43.29 24.80
C THR A 218 -6.54 44.60 25.55
N PRO A 219 -7.67 44.79 26.25
CA PRO A 219 -7.84 46.00 27.04
C PRO A 219 -6.61 46.06 27.93
N THR A 220 -5.85 47.14 27.78
CA THR A 220 -4.69 47.45 28.60
C THR A 220 -5.16 47.38 30.04
N LEU A 221 -4.90 46.24 30.69
CA LEU A 221 -5.13 46.08 32.10
C LEU A 221 -4.03 46.89 32.75
N ASP A 222 -4.42 48.00 33.35
CA ASP A 222 -3.53 48.93 34.03
C ASP A 222 -2.61 48.16 34.99
N LYS A 223 -1.33 48.47 34.87
CA LYS A 223 -0.25 47.96 35.71
C LYS A 223 -0.36 48.58 37.10
N GLU A 224 -1.26 48.07 37.94
CA GLU A 224 -1.18 48.32 39.37
C GLU A 224 -1.63 47.07 40.12
N ASP A 225 -0.84 46.68 41.11
CA ASP A 225 -1.04 45.55 42.03
C ASP A 225 -0.84 44.13 41.48
N ARG A 226 0.43 43.69 41.44
CA ARG A 226 0.77 42.28 41.73
C ARG A 226 2.20 42.09 42.21
N ASN A 227 2.57 42.80 43.27
CA ASN A 227 3.68 42.39 44.13
C ASN A 227 3.11 41.55 45.29
N LYS A 228 2.82 40.27 45.04
CA LYS A 228 2.56 39.30 46.11
C LYS A 228 3.26 37.99 45.77
N SER A 229 4.33 37.77 46.51
CA SER A 229 5.12 36.55 46.63
C SER A 229 4.21 35.30 46.61
N VAL A 230 4.32 34.50 45.55
CA VAL A 230 3.73 33.15 45.48
C VAL A 230 4.89 32.18 45.70
N ALA A 231 4.80 31.43 46.79
CA ALA A 231 5.71 30.35 47.14
C ALA A 231 5.75 29.28 46.03
N PRO A 232 6.88 28.56 45.87
CA PRO A 232 7.01 27.53 44.84
C PRO A 232 6.01 26.40 45.09
N ALA A 233 5.04 26.27 44.18
CA ALA A 233 4.15 25.11 44.12
C ALA A 233 4.99 23.90 43.73
N ALA A 234 4.97 22.86 44.57
CA ALA A 234 5.58 21.58 44.28
C ALA A 234 5.00 21.04 42.96
N GLU A 235 5.88 20.78 41.99
CA GLU A 235 5.54 20.17 40.71
C GLU A 235 4.99 18.77 40.95
N GLU A 236 3.68 18.62 40.89
CA GLU A 236 3.01 17.33 40.88
C GLU A 236 3.30 16.67 39.52
N GLU A 237 4.31 15.80 39.50
CA GLU A 237 4.70 15.01 38.32
C GLU A 237 3.47 14.26 37.80
N THR A 238 2.93 14.74 36.67
CA THR A 238 1.73 14.14 36.07
C THR A 238 1.97 12.66 35.81
N GLY A 239 0.95 11.81 36.02
CA GLY A 239 1.06 10.36 35.82
C GLY A 239 1.57 9.96 34.43
N LEU A 240 1.43 10.84 33.44
CA LEU A 240 1.96 10.67 32.08
C LEU A 240 3.50 10.75 32.03
N GLN A 241 4.11 11.69 32.75
CA GLN A 241 5.57 11.82 32.82
C GLN A 241 6.21 10.63 33.53
N LYS A 242 5.56 10.13 34.59
CA LYS A 242 5.98 8.90 35.27
C LYS A 242 5.93 7.68 34.34
N ALA A 243 4.84 7.52 33.58
CA ALA A 243 4.69 6.42 32.62
C ALA A 243 5.72 6.47 31.48
N LEU A 244 6.08 7.67 31.00
CA LEU A 244 7.11 7.84 29.97
C LEU A 244 8.50 7.43 30.47
N ARG A 245 8.88 7.85 31.70
CA ARG A 245 10.16 7.44 32.31
C ARG A 245 10.25 5.94 32.55
N GLU A 246 9.14 5.29 32.90
CA GLU A 246 9.10 3.84 33.13
C GLU A 246 9.25 3.04 31.83
N ARG A 247 8.67 3.54 30.74
CA ARG A 247 8.85 2.99 29.38
C ARG A 247 10.29 3.14 28.89
N GLU A 248 10.93 4.28 29.13
CA GLU A 248 12.35 4.50 28.76
C GLU A 248 13.28 3.55 29.51
N ARG A 249 13.02 3.30 30.81
CA ARG A 249 13.79 2.30 31.60
C ARG A 249 13.64 0.89 31.07
N THR A 250 12.44 0.48 30.65
CA THR A 250 12.22 -0.86 30.10
C THR A 250 12.94 -1.05 28.76
N MET A 251 12.91 -0.06 27.88
CA MET A 251 13.64 -0.14 26.59
C MET A 251 15.16 -0.20 26.78
N ALA A 252 15.71 0.56 27.73
CA ALA A 252 17.14 0.49 28.06
C ALA A 252 17.55 -0.90 28.60
N GLY A 253 16.69 -1.55 29.40
CA GLY A 253 16.93 -2.92 29.89
C GLY A 253 16.95 -3.97 28.79
N VAL A 254 16.04 -3.86 27.82
CA VAL A 254 15.99 -4.78 26.66
C VAL A 254 17.22 -4.63 25.77
N GLN A 255 17.68 -3.40 25.51
CA GLN A 255 18.91 -3.18 24.72
C GLN A 255 20.15 -3.76 25.40
N ALA A 256 20.24 -3.66 26.73
CA ALA A 256 21.35 -4.25 27.49
C ALA A 256 21.36 -5.79 27.40
N GLN A 257 20.18 -6.44 27.43
CA GLN A 257 20.07 -7.89 27.27
C GLN A 257 20.50 -8.38 25.89
N VAL A 258 20.10 -7.66 24.82
CA VAL A 258 20.51 -7.99 23.44
C VAL A 258 22.04 -7.90 23.27
N ALA A 259 22.67 -6.90 23.88
CA ALA A 259 24.13 -6.73 23.84
C ALA A 259 24.89 -7.86 24.57
N VAL A 260 24.30 -8.45 25.62
CA VAL A 260 24.91 -9.59 26.34
C VAL A 260 24.80 -10.89 25.54
N SER A 261 23.67 -11.13 24.87
CA SER A 261 23.49 -12.30 24.00
C SER A 261 24.43 -12.29 22.78
N ALA A 262 24.74 -11.11 22.22
CA ALA A 262 25.66 -11.00 21.09
C ALA A 262 27.12 -11.36 21.45
N LYS A 263 27.51 -11.34 22.73
CA LYS A 263 28.87 -11.70 23.18
C LYS A 263 29.09 -13.19 23.41
N HIS A 264 28.04 -14.01 23.42
CA HIS A 264 28.11 -15.45 23.74
C HIS A 264 28.00 -16.37 22.52
N GLN A 265 28.18 -15.84 21.31
CA GLN A 265 28.17 -16.67 20.10
C GLN A 265 29.58 -17.25 19.89
N PRO A 266 29.79 -18.57 20.05
CA PRO A 266 31.11 -19.17 19.87
C PRO A 266 31.55 -19.02 18.41
N SER A 267 32.75 -18.47 18.22
CA SER A 267 33.38 -18.38 16.90
C SER A 267 33.52 -19.78 16.31
N ALA A 268 32.85 -20.01 15.18
CA ALA A 268 33.04 -21.22 14.39
C ALA A 268 34.47 -21.22 13.84
N GLU A 269 35.22 -22.22 14.27
CA GLU A 269 36.61 -22.51 13.95
C GLU A 269 36.75 -22.79 12.44
N ALA A 270 37.66 -22.05 11.79
CA ALA A 270 37.93 -22.14 10.36
C ALA A 270 38.64 -23.45 10.01
N ALA A 271 38.06 -24.23 9.08
CA ALA A 271 38.70 -25.41 8.52
C ALA A 271 39.81 -25.02 7.51
N PRO A 272 40.93 -25.78 7.45
CA PRO A 272 42.06 -25.46 6.58
C PRO A 272 41.80 -25.83 5.11
N ALA A 273 42.18 -24.92 4.23
CA ALA A 273 42.20 -25.12 2.78
C ALA A 273 43.38 -26.01 2.37
N ALA A 274 43.07 -27.15 1.76
CA ALA A 274 44.03 -27.96 1.01
C ALA A 274 44.03 -27.52 -0.47
N GLY A 275 45.21 -27.21 -0.99
CA GLY A 275 45.41 -26.82 -2.39
C GLY A 275 45.54 -28.02 -3.33
N ALA A 276 45.37 -27.76 -4.63
CA ALA A 276 46.01 -28.50 -5.72
C ALA A 276 45.95 -27.70 -7.03
N ALA A 277 46.99 -27.89 -7.83
CA ALA A 277 47.39 -27.14 -9.01
C ALA A 277 46.52 -27.37 -10.25
N GLY A 278 46.62 -26.45 -11.22
CA GLY A 278 46.02 -26.61 -12.55
C GLY A 278 46.13 -25.38 -13.44
N SER A 279 47.37 -25.01 -13.81
CA SER A 279 47.64 -24.09 -14.92
C SER A 279 47.07 -24.67 -16.21
N HIS A 280 46.18 -23.96 -16.93
CA HIS A 280 45.99 -24.04 -18.39
C HIS A 280 45.36 -22.73 -18.89
N ASN A 281 46.04 -22.10 -19.84
CA ASN A 281 45.74 -20.81 -20.43
C ASN A 281 45.10 -21.01 -21.82
N PRO A 282 43.84 -20.65 -22.08
CA PRO A 282 43.32 -20.58 -23.43
C PRO A 282 43.25 -19.13 -23.94
N LYS A 283 43.76 -18.94 -25.16
CA LYS A 283 43.66 -17.71 -25.97
C LYS A 283 42.20 -17.23 -26.12
N PRO A 284 41.98 -15.92 -26.28
CA PRO A 284 40.67 -15.37 -26.61
C PRO A 284 40.28 -15.71 -28.05
N GLN A 285 39.11 -16.33 -28.26
CA GLN A 285 38.47 -16.49 -29.56
C GLN A 285 37.25 -15.56 -29.67
N ASP A 286 37.14 -14.95 -30.85
CA ASP A 286 36.16 -13.96 -31.28
C ASP A 286 34.70 -14.34 -31.03
N HIS A 287 34.00 -13.52 -30.24
CA HIS A 287 32.59 -13.69 -29.89
C HIS A 287 31.61 -13.21 -30.98
N HIS A 288 32.08 -12.64 -32.10
CA HIS A 288 31.20 -12.01 -33.09
C HIS A 288 30.59 -12.94 -34.15
N GLN A 289 30.97 -14.22 -34.22
CA GLN A 289 30.49 -15.10 -35.28
C GLN A 289 29.31 -16.00 -34.89
N ARG A 290 29.00 -16.15 -33.59
CA ARG A 290 27.90 -17.03 -33.12
C ARG A 290 26.50 -16.40 -33.18
N GLN A 291 26.38 -15.08 -33.22
CA GLN A 291 25.06 -14.42 -33.24
C GLN A 291 24.38 -14.42 -34.62
N ARG A 292 25.10 -14.68 -35.72
CA ARG A 292 24.50 -14.68 -37.06
C ARG A 292 23.81 -15.99 -37.47
N GLN A 293 24.06 -17.11 -36.79
CA GLN A 293 23.45 -18.40 -37.14
C GLN A 293 22.10 -18.67 -36.47
N GLN A 294 21.72 -17.94 -35.42
CA GLN A 294 20.44 -18.17 -34.72
C GLN A 294 19.24 -17.42 -35.31
N GLN A 295 19.45 -16.54 -36.31
CA GLN A 295 18.37 -15.76 -36.93
C GLN A 295 17.79 -16.37 -38.23
N GLN A 296 18.25 -17.55 -38.68
CA GLN A 296 17.80 -18.14 -39.96
C GLN A 296 16.80 -19.31 -39.86
N THR A 297 16.30 -19.66 -38.67
CA THR A 297 15.29 -20.72 -38.52
C THR A 297 14.06 -20.21 -37.78
N ARG A 298 13.22 -19.45 -38.47
CA ARG A 298 11.80 -19.29 -38.14
C ARG A 298 11.06 -18.68 -39.32
N THR A 299 10.69 -19.54 -40.26
CA THR A 299 9.72 -19.21 -41.31
C THR A 299 8.87 -20.45 -41.58
N ALA A 300 7.57 -20.22 -41.78
CA ALA A 300 6.51 -21.15 -42.16
C ALA A 300 5.87 -22.00 -41.03
N ALA A 301 4.78 -21.49 -40.47
CA ALA A 301 3.65 -22.31 -40.02
C ALA A 301 2.34 -21.67 -40.53
N THR A 302 1.61 -22.46 -41.31
CA THR A 302 0.34 -22.17 -41.99
C THR A 302 -0.82 -22.02 -40.99
N PRO A 303 -1.85 -21.17 -41.22
CA PRO A 303 -2.99 -21.05 -40.32
C PRO A 303 -4.03 -22.17 -40.59
N GLN A 304 -4.48 -22.83 -39.53
CA GLN A 304 -5.70 -23.64 -39.54
C GLN A 304 -6.93 -22.82 -39.13
N GLU A 305 -8.01 -23.05 -39.87
CA GLU A 305 -9.34 -22.44 -39.80
C GLU A 305 -10.15 -22.96 -38.59
N PRO A 306 -10.97 -22.12 -37.92
CA PRO A 306 -11.79 -22.59 -36.80
C PRO A 306 -13.13 -23.16 -37.26
N ARG A 307 -13.46 -24.37 -36.77
CA ARG A 307 -14.78 -25.02 -36.92
C ARG A 307 -15.74 -24.62 -35.81
N HIS A 308 -17.01 -24.73 -36.18
CA HIS A 308 -18.25 -24.26 -35.57
C HIS A 308 -18.58 -24.64 -34.11
N ALA A 309 -19.49 -23.80 -33.60
CA ALA A 309 -20.26 -23.89 -32.38
C ALA A 309 -20.97 -25.24 -32.17
N GLY A 310 -21.03 -25.66 -30.91
CA GLY A 310 -21.88 -26.74 -30.42
C GLY A 310 -22.75 -26.23 -29.28
N ASP A 311 -24.04 -26.54 -29.39
CA ASP A 311 -25.11 -26.19 -28.45
C ASP A 311 -24.92 -26.82 -27.05
N LEU A 312 -25.23 -26.04 -26.01
CA LEU A 312 -25.29 -26.50 -24.63
C LEU A 312 -26.73 -26.94 -24.28
N GLN A 313 -26.94 -28.26 -24.21
CA GLN A 313 -28.11 -28.84 -23.56
C GLN A 313 -27.88 -28.94 -22.05
N CYS A 314 -28.84 -28.42 -21.27
CA CYS A 314 -28.91 -28.65 -19.82
C CYS A 314 -29.40 -30.08 -19.55
N ALA A 315 -28.50 -30.94 -19.09
CA ALA A 315 -28.86 -32.23 -18.52
C ALA A 315 -29.24 -32.04 -17.03
N ASP A 316 -30.43 -32.51 -16.69
CA ASP A 316 -30.95 -32.57 -15.32
C ASP A 316 -30.33 -33.78 -14.61
N THR A 317 -29.26 -33.55 -13.86
CA THR A 317 -28.69 -34.54 -12.96
C THR A 317 -28.70 -33.95 -11.56
N GLY A 318 -29.48 -34.56 -10.66
CA GLY A 318 -29.58 -34.24 -9.23
C GLY A 318 -28.31 -34.55 -8.43
N ALA A 319 -27.16 -34.07 -8.89
CA ALA A 319 -25.89 -34.05 -8.18
C ALA A 319 -25.49 -32.60 -7.96
N GLY A 320 -25.06 -32.27 -6.73
CA GLY A 320 -24.69 -30.91 -6.33
C GLY A 320 -23.70 -30.25 -7.31
N LEU A 321 -23.88 -28.94 -7.51
CA LEU A 321 -23.07 -28.15 -8.42
C LEU A 321 -21.58 -28.24 -8.05
N PRO A 322 -20.67 -28.56 -8.99
CA PRO A 322 -19.25 -28.54 -8.73
C PRO A 322 -18.78 -27.11 -8.40
N VAL A 323 -17.85 -26.99 -7.44
CA VAL A 323 -17.33 -25.73 -6.88
C VAL A 323 -16.89 -24.73 -7.97
N ALA A 324 -16.41 -25.21 -9.12
CA ALA A 324 -16.05 -24.37 -10.26
C ALA A 324 -17.22 -23.54 -10.82
N ARG A 325 -18.46 -24.08 -10.81
CA ARG A 325 -19.67 -23.37 -11.28
C ARG A 325 -20.17 -22.32 -10.27
N LEU A 326 -19.93 -22.54 -8.98
CA LEU A 326 -20.25 -21.57 -7.92
C LEU A 326 -19.33 -20.34 -7.98
N MET A 327 -18.06 -20.56 -8.33
CA MET A 327 -17.07 -19.49 -8.51
C MET A 327 -17.35 -18.66 -9.77
N GLU A 328 -17.83 -19.27 -10.86
CA GLU A 328 -18.24 -18.56 -12.08
C GLU A 328 -19.53 -17.72 -11.86
N ALA A 329 -20.49 -18.23 -11.09
CA ALA A 329 -21.72 -17.51 -10.74
C ALA A 329 -21.45 -16.29 -9.82
N ALA A 330 -20.48 -16.39 -8.90
CA ALA A 330 -20.02 -15.26 -8.10
C ALA A 330 -19.32 -14.18 -8.94
N ARG A 331 -18.83 -14.53 -10.14
CA ARG A 331 -18.13 -13.63 -11.06
C ARG A 331 -19.06 -12.75 -11.91
N LEU A 332 -20.35 -13.11 -12.02
CA LEU A 332 -21.30 -12.49 -12.96
C LEU A 332 -22.28 -11.47 -12.33
N GLY A 333 -22.14 -11.16 -11.04
CA GLY A 333 -22.96 -10.13 -10.38
C GLY A 333 -24.24 -10.68 -9.74
N GLY A 334 -24.57 -10.16 -8.56
CA GLY A 334 -25.48 -10.78 -7.60
C GLY A 334 -26.96 -10.86 -7.97
N GLU A 335 -27.40 -10.27 -9.08
CA GLU A 335 -28.83 -10.24 -9.44
C GLU A 335 -29.34 -11.57 -10.02
N GLU A 336 -28.51 -12.33 -10.74
CA GLU A 336 -28.91 -13.67 -11.22
C GLU A 336 -28.89 -14.75 -10.11
N LEU A 337 -28.11 -14.54 -9.04
CA LEU A 337 -28.02 -15.47 -7.91
C LEU A 337 -29.34 -15.55 -7.12
N ILE A 338 -30.08 -14.43 -7.05
CA ILE A 338 -31.36 -14.33 -6.32
C ILE A 338 -32.48 -15.08 -7.07
N ALA A 339 -32.50 -14.99 -8.41
CA ALA A 339 -33.47 -15.73 -9.22
C ALA A 339 -33.25 -17.25 -9.15
N CYS A 340 -31.99 -17.69 -9.07
CA CYS A 340 -31.66 -19.11 -8.99
C CYS A 340 -31.93 -19.72 -7.60
N LEU A 341 -31.81 -18.93 -6.52
CA LEU A 341 -32.05 -19.39 -5.15
C LEU A 341 -33.54 -19.33 -4.76
N SER A 342 -34.32 -18.40 -5.31
CA SER A 342 -35.76 -18.28 -5.02
C SER A 342 -36.62 -19.42 -5.61
N SER A 343 -36.08 -20.23 -6.53
CA SER A 343 -36.79 -21.35 -7.16
C SER A 343 -36.70 -22.67 -6.38
N LYS A 344 -35.95 -22.73 -5.27
CA LYS A 344 -35.72 -23.99 -4.51
C LYS A 344 -35.87 -23.82 -3.00
N GLU A 345 -36.92 -23.16 -2.56
CA GLU A 345 -37.35 -23.24 -1.15
C GLU A 345 -38.20 -24.50 -0.92
N GLY A 346 -37.50 -25.62 -0.73
CA GLY A 346 -38.11 -26.89 -0.34
C GLY A 346 -37.02 -27.86 0.09
N ALA A 347 -36.78 -27.92 1.40
CA ALA A 347 -35.77 -28.73 2.10
C ALA A 347 -34.35 -28.16 2.11
N PHE A 348 -33.91 -27.65 3.27
CA PHE A 348 -32.83 -28.21 4.09
C PHE A 348 -32.59 -27.30 5.30
N GLY A 349 -32.71 -27.85 6.51
CA GLY A 349 -32.31 -27.17 7.74
C GLY A 349 -30.79 -27.15 7.86
N VAL A 350 -30.21 -25.96 8.05
CA VAL A 350 -28.76 -25.78 8.23
C VAL A 350 -28.47 -25.47 9.69
N SER A 351 -27.79 -26.41 10.35
CA SER A 351 -27.11 -26.19 11.63
C SER A 351 -25.77 -25.51 11.36
N ARG A 352 -25.48 -24.42 12.08
CA ARG A 352 -24.21 -23.68 12.00
C ARG A 352 -23.12 -24.45 12.73
N THR A 353 -22.08 -24.87 12.01
CA THR A 353 -20.79 -25.21 12.61
C THR A 353 -19.67 -24.60 11.77
N SER A 354 -18.74 -23.97 12.48
CA SER A 354 -17.58 -23.24 11.99
C SER A 354 -16.67 -24.13 11.14
N LEU A 355 -16.29 -23.70 9.94
CA LEU A 355 -15.34 -24.37 9.07
C LEU A 355 -14.08 -23.53 8.96
N CYS A 356 -13.08 -23.83 9.80
CA CYS A 356 -11.69 -23.49 9.52
C CYS A 356 -11.14 -24.57 8.58
N TYR A 357 -10.70 -24.20 7.38
CA TYR A 357 -10.10 -25.13 6.42
C TYR A 357 -8.59 -24.90 6.36
N TYR A 358 -7.82 -25.94 6.67
CA TYR A 358 -6.39 -26.06 6.37
C TYR A 358 -6.24 -27.04 5.19
N PRO A 359 -5.46 -26.73 4.14
CA PRO A 359 -5.15 -27.73 3.13
C PRO A 359 -4.18 -28.78 3.70
N ALA A 360 -4.55 -30.04 3.56
CA ALA A 360 -3.70 -31.19 3.86
C ALA A 360 -2.65 -31.37 2.75
N GLU A 361 -1.37 -31.44 3.12
CA GLU A 361 -0.30 -31.88 2.25
C GLU A 361 -0.47 -33.38 1.95
N GLY A 362 -0.61 -33.73 0.67
CA GLY A 362 -0.61 -35.12 0.21
C GLY A 362 0.82 -35.68 0.17
N PRO A 363 1.03 -36.96 0.55
CA PRO A 363 2.36 -37.57 0.53
C PRO A 363 2.86 -37.76 -0.91
N GLY A 364 4.05 -37.21 -1.17
CA GLY A 364 4.78 -37.38 -2.43
C GLY A 364 5.10 -38.85 -2.70
N GLY A 365 4.66 -39.33 -3.85
CA GLY A 365 5.00 -40.65 -4.37
C GLY A 365 6.49 -40.72 -4.75
N ALA A 366 7.17 -41.74 -4.21
CA ALA A 366 8.51 -42.11 -4.63
C ALA A 366 8.49 -42.66 -6.06
N GLY A 367 9.17 -41.95 -6.96
CA GLY A 367 9.53 -42.47 -8.28
C GLY A 367 10.64 -43.52 -8.15
N THR A 368 10.42 -44.67 -8.78
CA THR A 368 11.44 -45.70 -9.02
C THR A 368 12.11 -45.43 -10.36
N GLY A 369 13.44 -45.52 -10.42
CA GLY A 369 14.18 -45.58 -11.68
C GLY A 369 15.68 -45.38 -11.51
N GLY A 370 16.47 -46.39 -11.92
CA GLY A 370 17.90 -46.28 -12.20
C GLY A 370 18.77 -47.25 -11.42
#